data_AF-A0A1Q6DVM1-F1
#
_entry.id   AF-A0A1Q6DVM1-F1
#
_cell.length_a   1.000
_cell.length_b   1.000
_cell.length_c   1.000
_cell.angle_alpha   90.00
_cell.angle_beta   90.00
_cell.angle_gamma   90.00
#
_symmetry.space_group_name_H-M   'P 1'
#
loop_
_entity.id
_entity.type
_entity.pdbx_description
1 polymer ?
#
loop_
_entity_poly.entity_id
_entity_poly.type
_entity_poly.pdbx_seq_one_letter_code
_entity_poly.pdbx_strand_id
1 'polypeptide(L)'
;MNEKNLDHSHGHLEQDNLDSFTLIIEKKLDKKQEQENIKNCISKVIESLGKKIIEVGPGIIGHIKGRIEMKDKIRFSFVDEKQGVEFEGNINSEEKIDELEIKILAVVPVGGKELKKIKKKTKEEVDKCFN
;
A
#
# COMPACT_ATOMS: atom_id res chain seq x y z
N MET A 1 41.64 -5.41 -39.47
CA MET A 1 40.42 -6.16 -39.82
C MET A 1 39.87 -6.71 -38.51
N ASN A 2 39.07 -5.93 -37.79
CA ASN A 2 37.60 -5.82 -37.85
C ASN A 2 36.86 -7.13 -37.51
N GLU A 3 36.27 -7.13 -36.30
CA GLU A 3 34.89 -7.52 -35.96
C GLU A 3 34.31 -8.85 -36.48
N LYS A 4 33.77 -9.71 -35.58
CA LYS A 4 32.35 -9.66 -35.18
C LYS A 4 31.91 -10.84 -34.27
N ASN A 5 31.27 -10.45 -33.16
CA ASN A 5 30.01 -10.96 -32.62
C ASN A 5 29.76 -12.48 -32.59
N LEU A 6 29.92 -13.05 -31.40
CA LEU A 6 29.04 -14.13 -30.94
C LEU A 6 28.13 -13.55 -29.86
N ASP A 7 26.98 -13.08 -30.37
CA ASP A 7 25.68 -12.98 -29.75
C ASP A 7 25.63 -13.40 -28.26
N HIS A 8 25.82 -12.42 -27.37
CA HIS A 8 25.18 -12.51 -26.06
C HIS A 8 23.69 -12.37 -26.33
N SER A 9 23.02 -13.52 -26.40
CA SER A 9 21.58 -13.60 -26.24
C SER A 9 21.25 -12.97 -24.89
N HIS A 10 20.96 -11.67 -24.92
CA HIS A 10 20.24 -10.98 -23.86
C HIS A 10 18.93 -11.73 -23.72
N GLY A 11 18.89 -12.64 -22.76
CA GLY A 11 17.65 -12.98 -22.09
C GLY A 11 17.09 -11.65 -21.59
N HIS A 12 16.18 -11.08 -22.38
CA HIS A 12 15.20 -10.12 -21.91
C HIS A 12 14.50 -10.82 -20.75
N LEU A 13 15.05 -10.64 -19.54
CA LEU A 13 14.27 -10.72 -18.33
C LEU A 13 13.09 -9.81 -18.61
N GLU A 14 11.94 -10.44 -18.81
CA GLU A 14 10.65 -9.81 -18.95
C GLU A 14 10.64 -8.64 -17.97
N GLN A 15 10.53 -7.42 -18.49
CA GLN A 15 10.31 -6.27 -17.64
C GLN A 15 9.03 -6.57 -16.88
N ASP A 16 9.18 -7.06 -15.65
CA ASP A 16 8.17 -7.01 -14.62
C ASP A 16 7.64 -5.57 -14.68
N ASN A 17 6.50 -5.37 -15.33
CA ASN A 17 5.85 -4.07 -15.50
C ASN A 17 5.22 -3.70 -14.14
N LEU A 18 6.07 -3.63 -13.12
CA LEU A 18 5.77 -3.25 -11.76
C LEU A 18 5.88 -1.74 -11.70
N ASP A 19 4.73 -1.08 -11.74
CA ASP A 19 4.65 0.31 -11.34
C ASP A 19 4.56 0.40 -9.82
N SER A 20 4.92 1.56 -9.27
CA SER A 20 4.81 1.80 -7.84
C SER A 20 4.27 3.18 -7.51
N PHE A 21 3.64 3.28 -6.35
CA PHE A 21 3.31 4.58 -5.77
C PHE A 21 3.58 4.60 -4.27
N THR A 22 3.92 5.80 -3.81
CA THR A 22 3.91 6.14 -2.39
C THR A 22 2.80 7.14 -2.11
N LEU A 23 2.08 6.93 -1.02
CA LEU A 23 1.07 7.83 -0.48
C LEU A 23 1.43 8.13 0.98
N ILE A 24 1.51 9.41 1.32
CA ILE A 24 1.71 9.89 2.69
C ILE A 24 0.50 10.76 3.03
N ILE A 25 -0.10 10.50 4.18
CA ILE A 25 -1.28 11.21 4.68
C ILE A 25 -1.01 11.56 6.13
N GLU A 26 -0.96 12.85 6.41
CA GLU A 26 -0.87 13.40 7.76
C GLU A 26 -2.25 13.93 8.12
N LYS A 27 -2.79 13.52 9.27
CA LYS A 27 -4.15 13.92 9.68
C LYS A 27 -4.20 14.22 11.17
N LYS A 28 -4.87 15.32 11.49
CA LYS A 28 -5.35 15.65 12.82
C LYS A 28 -6.83 15.29 12.90
N LEU A 29 -7.22 14.51 13.91
CA LEU A 29 -8.58 14.01 14.07
C LEU A 29 -9.42 14.99 14.88
N ASP A 30 -10.62 15.33 14.39
CA ASP A 30 -11.57 16.17 15.14
C ASP A 30 -12.04 15.50 16.45
N LYS A 31 -12.08 14.17 16.46
CA LYS A 31 -12.37 13.35 17.65
C LYS A 31 -11.26 12.36 17.86
N LYS A 32 -10.78 12.27 19.09
CA LYS A 32 -9.81 11.24 19.50
C LYS A 32 -10.37 9.85 19.17
N GLN A 33 -9.58 9.04 18.48
CA GLN A 33 -9.94 7.66 18.14
C GLN A 33 -8.98 6.66 18.78
N GLU A 34 -9.50 5.47 19.07
CA GLU A 34 -8.73 4.34 19.55
C GLU A 34 -7.77 3.82 18.48
N GLN A 35 -6.54 3.46 18.87
CA GLN A 35 -5.55 2.88 17.95
C GLN A 35 -6.11 1.67 17.18
N GLU A 36 -6.94 0.84 17.83
CA GLU A 36 -7.57 -0.33 17.22
C GLU A 36 -8.55 0.08 16.10
N ASN A 37 -9.32 1.14 16.30
CA ASN A 37 -10.24 1.64 15.28
C ASN A 37 -9.48 2.20 14.06
N ILE A 38 -8.38 2.92 14.32
CA ILE A 38 -7.48 3.42 13.27
C ILE A 38 -6.91 2.25 12.46
N LYS A 39 -6.34 1.24 13.14
CA LYS A 39 -5.83 0.02 12.50
C LYS A 39 -6.91 -0.66 11.65
N ASN A 40 -8.08 -0.92 12.24
CA ASN A 40 -9.16 -1.63 11.56
C ASN A 40 -9.64 -0.88 10.31
N CYS A 41 -9.66 0.45 10.37
CA CYS A 41 -10.00 1.24 9.21
C CYS A 41 -8.93 1.17 8.12
N ILE A 42 -7.65 1.30 8.49
CA ILE A 42 -6.55 1.16 7.53
C ILE A 42 -6.49 -0.25 6.94
N SER A 43 -6.74 -1.31 7.71
CA SER A 43 -6.87 -2.67 7.16
C SER A 43 -7.87 -2.71 6.02
N LYS A 44 -9.09 -2.22 6.24
CA LYS A 44 -10.16 -2.19 5.22
C LYS A 44 -9.75 -1.40 3.98
N VAL A 45 -9.06 -0.28 4.15
CA VAL A 45 -8.55 0.52 3.02
C VAL A 45 -7.50 -0.24 2.22
N ILE A 46 -6.57 -0.91 2.89
CA ILE A 46 -5.51 -1.70 2.23
C ILE A 46 -6.10 -2.94 1.53
N GLU A 47 -7.08 -3.60 2.14
CA GLU A 47 -7.81 -4.71 1.53
C GLU A 47 -8.58 -4.25 0.28
N SER A 48 -9.28 -3.11 0.36
CA SER A 48 -9.96 -2.49 -0.79
C SER A 48 -8.99 -2.14 -1.91
N LEU A 49 -7.81 -1.60 -1.55
CA LEU A 49 -6.71 -1.32 -2.48
C LEU A 49 -6.25 -2.61 -3.20
N GLY A 50 -5.94 -3.68 -2.47
CA GLY A 50 -5.49 -4.93 -3.09
C GLY A 50 -6.55 -5.58 -3.97
N LYS A 51 -7.82 -5.59 -3.54
CA LYS A 51 -8.94 -6.04 -4.38
C LYS A 51 -9.02 -5.26 -5.69
N LYS A 52 -8.84 -3.93 -5.63
CA LYS A 52 -8.87 -3.10 -6.83
C LYS A 52 -7.69 -3.37 -7.76
N ILE A 53 -6.51 -3.67 -7.22
CA ILE A 53 -5.34 -4.06 -7.99
C ILE A 53 -5.56 -5.40 -8.70
N ILE A 54 -6.11 -6.40 -8.00
CA ILE A 54 -6.47 -7.70 -8.59
C ILE A 54 -7.49 -7.52 -9.72
N GLU A 55 -8.52 -6.68 -9.50
CA GLU A 55 -9.60 -6.44 -10.46
C GLU A 55 -9.12 -5.80 -11.78
N VAL A 56 -8.14 -4.89 -11.71
CA VAL A 56 -7.65 -4.14 -12.88
C VAL A 56 -6.32 -4.66 -13.43
N GLY A 57 -5.67 -5.58 -12.73
CA GLY A 57 -4.37 -6.14 -13.04
C GLY A 57 -4.42 -7.63 -13.41
N PRO A 58 -3.28 -8.33 -13.40
CA PRO A 58 -3.16 -9.74 -13.79
C PRO A 58 -3.65 -10.72 -12.71
N GLY A 59 -4.50 -10.28 -11.78
CA GLY A 59 -5.01 -11.13 -10.70
C GLY A 59 -4.04 -11.37 -9.53
N ILE A 60 -2.95 -10.59 -9.44
CA ILE A 60 -2.02 -10.60 -8.31
C ILE A 60 -1.87 -9.19 -7.73
N ILE A 61 -1.71 -9.09 -6.40
CA ILE A 61 -1.58 -7.80 -5.70
C ILE A 61 -0.20 -7.19 -5.94
N GLY A 62 0.86 -8.00 -5.88
CA GLY A 62 2.24 -7.52 -5.72
C GLY A 62 2.57 -7.33 -4.24
N HIS A 63 3.18 -6.20 -3.88
CA HIS A 63 3.54 -5.88 -2.50
C HIS A 63 3.00 -4.51 -2.09
N ILE A 64 2.11 -4.50 -1.09
CA ILE A 64 1.69 -3.29 -0.40
C ILE A 64 2.29 -3.33 1.00
N LYS A 65 3.05 -2.30 1.37
CA LYS A 65 3.68 -2.17 2.69
C LYS A 65 3.53 -0.75 3.18
N GLY A 66 3.50 -0.56 4.49
CA GLY A 66 3.40 0.77 5.02
C GLY A 66 3.55 0.84 6.52
N ARG A 67 3.26 2.03 7.04
CA ARG A 67 3.27 2.30 8.47
C ARG A 67 2.20 3.32 8.83
N ILE A 68 1.71 3.20 10.06
CA ILE A 68 0.91 4.19 10.76
C ILE A 68 1.80 4.69 11.90
N GLU A 69 2.17 5.96 11.85
CA GLU A 69 2.97 6.63 12.88
C GLU A 69 2.02 7.50 13.70
N MET A 70 1.80 7.08 14.94
CA MET A 70 1.02 7.76 15.97
C MET A 70 2.00 8.10 17.10
N LYS A 71 1.62 7.84 18.35
CA LYS A 71 2.57 7.76 19.47
C LYS A 71 3.51 6.55 19.31
N ASP A 72 2.94 5.42 18.89
CA ASP A 72 3.67 4.22 18.48
C ASP A 72 3.70 4.09 16.96
N LYS A 73 4.66 3.32 16.46
CA LYS A 73 4.78 2.98 15.03
C LYS A 73 4.24 1.57 14.80
N ILE A 74 3.20 1.47 13.98
CA ILE A 74 2.64 0.21 13.52
C ILE A 74 3.02 0.05 12.05
N ARG A 75 3.60 -1.09 11.67
CA ARG A 75 3.86 -1.45 10.28
C ARG A 75 2.76 -2.38 9.79
N PHE A 76 2.52 -2.34 8.48
CA PHE A 76 1.63 -3.30 7.85
C PHE A 76 2.19 -3.80 6.53
N SER A 77 1.79 -5.01 6.17
CA SER A 77 2.09 -5.63 4.88
C SER A 77 0.86 -6.34 4.34
N PHE A 78 0.72 -6.32 3.03
CA PHE A 78 -0.31 -7.04 2.30
C PHE A 78 0.27 -7.52 0.98
N VAL A 79 0.33 -8.84 0.84
CA VAL A 79 0.97 -9.54 -0.28
C VAL A 79 0.04 -10.56 -0.94
N ASP A 80 -0.90 -11.13 -0.17
CA ASP A 80 -1.85 -12.13 -0.64
C ASP A 80 -3.23 -11.87 -0.03
N GLU A 81 -4.28 -11.93 -0.87
CA GLU A 81 -5.65 -11.63 -0.44
C GLU A 81 -6.14 -12.63 0.62
N LYS A 82 -5.73 -13.90 0.56
CA LYS A 82 -6.18 -14.93 1.49
C LYS A 82 -5.54 -14.80 2.87
N GLN A 83 -4.34 -14.25 2.94
CA GLN A 83 -3.66 -13.95 4.21
C GLN A 83 -4.24 -12.71 4.89
N GLY A 84 -4.76 -11.76 4.12
CA GLY A 84 -5.23 -10.48 4.64
C GLY A 84 -4.08 -9.54 5.03
N VAL A 85 -4.40 -8.42 5.66
CA VAL A 85 -3.40 -7.41 6.04
C VAL A 85 -2.74 -7.81 7.36
N GLU A 86 -1.43 -7.99 7.32
CA GLU A 86 -0.63 -8.27 8.50
C GLU A 86 -0.16 -6.97 9.14
N PHE A 87 -0.20 -6.90 10.47
CA PHE A 87 0.25 -5.76 11.25
C PHE A 87 1.36 -6.18 12.22
N GLU A 88 2.42 -5.38 12.29
CA GLU A 88 3.54 -5.54 13.22
C GLU A 88 3.67 -4.27 14.06
N GLY A 89 3.71 -4.41 15.38
CA GLY A 89 3.86 -3.30 16.31
C GLY A 89 3.02 -3.50 17.58
N ASN A 90 3.29 -2.68 18.58
CA ASN A 90 2.49 -2.67 19.79
C ASN A 90 1.23 -1.84 19.55
N ILE A 91 0.06 -2.42 19.81
CA ILE A 91 -1.23 -1.73 19.70
C ILE A 91 -1.82 -1.66 21.09
N ASN A 92 -2.03 -0.44 21.57
CA ASN A 92 -2.80 -0.20 22.77
C ASN A 92 -4.24 0.15 22.37
N SER A 93 -5.12 -0.85 22.37
CA SER A 93 -6.49 -0.72 21.84
C SER A 93 -7.28 0.43 22.45
N GLU A 94 -7.03 0.79 23.71
CA GLU A 94 -7.76 1.86 24.43
C GLU A 94 -7.08 3.23 24.30
N GLU A 95 -5.86 3.30 23.74
CA GLU A 95 -5.15 4.57 23.62
C GLU A 95 -5.80 5.47 22.58
N LYS A 96 -6.10 6.70 23.01
CA LYS A 96 -6.80 7.72 22.23
C LYS A 96 -5.80 8.63 21.51
N ILE A 97 -5.86 8.59 20.20
CA ILE A 97 -4.97 9.32 19.28
C ILE A 97 -5.75 10.48 18.65
N ASP A 98 -5.12 11.65 18.51
CA ASP A 98 -5.66 12.80 17.77
C ASP A 98 -4.77 13.26 16.60
N GLU A 99 -3.60 12.66 16.42
CA GLU A 99 -2.71 12.90 15.28
C GLU A 99 -2.07 11.62 14.78
N LEU A 100 -1.97 11.49 13.45
CA LEU A 100 -1.34 10.32 12.82
C LEU A 100 -0.77 10.63 11.43
N GLU A 101 0.31 9.95 11.07
CA GLU A 101 0.85 9.85 9.71
C GLU A 101 0.64 8.43 9.20
N ILE A 102 0.07 8.27 8.01
CA ILE A 102 0.00 7.00 7.29
C ILE A 102 0.88 7.09 6.05
N LYS A 103 1.80 6.15 5.92
CA LYS A 103 2.62 5.97 4.72
C LYS A 103 2.32 4.62 4.10
N ILE A 104 1.91 4.62 2.84
CA ILE A 104 1.61 3.44 2.03
C ILE A 104 2.56 3.41 0.83
N LEU A 105 3.22 2.29 0.63
CA LEU A 105 4.02 1.97 -0.55
C LEU A 105 3.38 0.76 -1.23
N ALA A 106 3.02 0.89 -2.49
CA ALA A 106 2.51 -0.22 -3.30
C ALA A 106 3.42 -0.41 -4.51
N VAL A 107 3.92 -1.63 -4.69
CA VAL A 107 4.69 -2.09 -5.86
C VAL A 107 3.88 -3.20 -6.51
N VAL A 108 3.27 -2.90 -7.66
CA VAL A 108 2.12 -3.66 -8.16
C VAL A 108 2.14 -3.74 -9.69
N PRO A 109 1.67 -4.86 -10.28
CA PRO A 109 1.72 -5.06 -11.73
C PRO A 109 0.52 -4.43 -12.45
N VAL A 110 0.32 -3.12 -12.27
CA VAL A 110 -0.78 -2.36 -12.90
C VAL A 110 -0.24 -1.07 -13.50
N GLY A 111 -0.61 -0.79 -14.75
CA GLY A 111 -0.06 0.34 -15.49
C GLY A 111 -0.32 1.70 -14.83
N GLY A 112 0.64 2.62 -14.96
CA GLY A 112 0.65 3.92 -14.29
C GLY A 112 -0.62 4.80 -14.38
N LYS A 113 -1.45 4.69 -15.43
CA LYS A 113 -2.75 5.41 -15.49
C LYS A 113 -3.75 4.88 -14.46
N GLU A 114 -3.89 3.56 -14.36
CA GLU A 114 -4.77 2.94 -13.36
C GLU A 114 -4.18 3.12 -11.96
N LEU A 115 -2.86 3.01 -11.82
CA LEU A 115 -2.19 3.23 -10.55
C LEU A 115 -2.45 4.63 -9.97
N LYS A 116 -2.49 5.67 -10.80
CA LYS A 116 -2.88 7.03 -10.38
C LYS A 116 -4.33 7.11 -9.88
N LYS A 117 -5.26 6.41 -10.53
CA LYS A 117 -6.67 6.35 -10.10
C LYS A 117 -6.81 5.62 -8.78
N ILE A 118 -6.12 4.48 -8.65
CA ILE A 118 -6.06 3.68 -7.42
C ILE A 118 -5.51 4.54 -6.27
N LYS A 119 -4.35 5.18 -6.46
CA LYS A 119 -3.75 6.09 -5.46
C LYS A 119 -4.72 7.17 -5.00
N LYS A 120 -5.44 7.81 -5.94
CA LYS A 120 -6.43 8.84 -5.63
C LYS A 120 -7.57 8.25 -4.78
N LYS A 121 -8.12 7.12 -5.20
CA LYS A 121 -9.21 6.44 -4.47
C LYS A 121 -8.78 5.99 -3.07
N THR A 122 -7.57 5.44 -2.93
CA THR A 122 -7.00 5.08 -1.62
C THR A 122 -6.94 6.29 -0.70
N LYS A 123 -6.47 7.44 -1.20
CA LYS A 123 -6.46 8.68 -0.41
C LYS A 123 -7.86 9.08 0.06
N GLU A 124 -8.87 8.99 -0.82
CA GLU A 124 -10.26 9.29 -0.47
C GLU A 124 -10.83 8.30 0.57
N GLU A 125 -10.48 7.02 0.51
CA GLU A 125 -10.93 6.03 1.50
C GLU A 125 -10.27 6.22 2.87
N VAL A 126 -8.97 6.54 2.90
CA VAL A 126 -8.30 6.94 4.15
C VAL A 126 -8.96 8.18 4.73
N ASP A 127 -9.31 9.16 3.89
CA ASP A 127 -9.92 10.39 4.39
C ASP A 127 -11.28 10.13 5.06
N LYS A 128 -12.10 9.26 4.47
CA LYS A 128 -13.39 8.79 5.00
C LYS A 128 -13.28 7.99 6.31
N CYS A 129 -12.14 7.37 6.59
CA CYS A 129 -11.92 6.69 7.87
C CYS A 129 -11.96 7.65 9.07
N PHE A 130 -11.68 8.93 8.81
CA PHE A 130 -11.32 9.90 9.85
C PHE A 130 -12.12 11.21 9.76
N ASN A 131 -13.18 11.23 8.95
CA ASN A 131 -14.17 12.31 8.83
C ASN A 131 -15.51 11.79 9.37
#